data_AF-A0A978TCG1-F1
#
_entry.id   AF-A0A978TCG1-F1
#
_cell.length_a   1.000
_cell.length_b   1.000
_cell.length_c   1.000
_cell.angle_alpha   90.00
_cell.angle_beta   90.00
_cell.angle_gamma   90.00
#
_symmetry.space_group_name_H-M   'P 1'
#
loop_
_entity.id
_entity.type
_entity.pdbx_description
1 polymer ?
#
loop_
_entity_poly.entity_id
_entity_poly.type
_entity_poly.pdbx_seq_one_letter_code
_entity_poly.pdbx_strand_id
1 'polypeptide(L)'
;MYALAADHLLYYKISPEAGGFRLRLWETPAASTHREVNYLYILNFRVASVAEAKAVLAHHLALNGSALASDLTDLPKKGKIRLMAFPTWNGSNIG
;
A
#
# COMPACT_ATOMS: atom_id res chain seq x y z
N MET A 1 23.61 -1.95 -13.04
CA MET A 1 23.60 -1.58 -11.61
C MET A 1 22.19 -1.90 -11.10
N TYR A 2 22.00 -3.08 -10.52
CA TYR A 2 20.70 -3.50 -10.00
C TYR A 2 20.44 -2.75 -8.69
N ALA A 3 19.33 -2.03 -8.60
CA ALA A 3 18.92 -1.39 -7.36
C ALA A 3 18.76 -2.48 -6.30
N LEU A 4 19.67 -2.50 -5.33
CA LEU A 4 19.55 -3.32 -4.12
C LEU A 4 18.17 -3.08 -3.52
N ALA A 5 17.40 -4.16 -3.35
CA ALA A 5 16.18 -4.31 -2.55
C ALA A 5 15.84 -3.06 -1.73
N ALA A 6 15.32 -2.03 -2.40
CA ALA A 6 15.05 -0.78 -1.74
C ALA A 6 13.78 -0.99 -0.93
N ASP A 7 13.79 -0.56 0.32
CA ASP A 7 12.59 -0.59 1.14
C ASP A 7 11.55 0.33 0.51
N HIS A 8 10.62 -0.25 -0.23
CA HIS A 8 9.58 0.48 -0.93
C HIS A 8 8.50 0.89 0.09
N LEU A 9 8.30 2.19 0.27
CA LEU A 9 7.25 2.72 1.15
C LEU A 9 5.99 3.00 0.34
N LEU A 10 4.97 2.18 0.56
CA LEU A 10 3.62 2.44 0.07
C LEU A 10 2.90 3.36 1.05
N TYR A 11 2.48 4.51 0.55
CA TYR A 11 1.64 5.43 1.30
C TYR A 11 0.18 5.26 0.90
N TYR A 12 -0.72 5.45 1.86
CA TYR A 12 -2.15 5.42 1.58
C TYR A 12 -2.89 6.52 2.33
N LYS A 13 -4.01 6.96 1.75
CA LYS A 13 -4.96 7.90 2.36
C LYS A 13 -6.38 7.58 1.91
N ILE A 14 -7.29 7.47 2.87
CA ILE A 14 -8.74 7.36 2.70
C ILE A 14 -9.34 8.71 3.06
N SER A 15 -9.97 9.38 2.11
CA SER A 15 -10.65 10.66 2.31
C SER A 15 -12.10 10.59 1.84
N PRO A 16 -13.04 11.25 2.52
CA PRO A 16 -14.39 11.40 1.99
C PRO A 16 -14.37 12.15 0.65
N GLU A 17 -15.22 11.74 -0.29
CA GLU A 17 -15.46 12.38 -1.59
C GLU A 17 -16.98 12.43 -1.83
N ALA A 18 -17.46 13.26 -2.75
CA ALA A 18 -18.89 13.31 -3.08
C ALA A 18 -19.40 11.92 -3.49
N GLY A 19 -20.35 11.38 -2.73
CA GLY A 19 -20.92 10.06 -2.97
C GLY A 19 -20.15 8.86 -2.40
N GLY A 20 -19.09 9.07 -1.61
CA GLY A 20 -18.38 7.95 -0.98
C GLY A 20 -17.02 8.32 -0.42
N PHE A 21 -16.03 7.48 -0.69
CA PHE A 21 -14.65 7.66 -0.25
C PHE A 21 -13.67 7.46 -1.40
N ARG A 22 -12.55 8.17 -1.31
CA ARG A 22 -11.39 7.99 -2.17
C ARG A 22 -10.28 7.32 -1.39
N LEU A 23 -9.84 6.16 -1.87
CA LEU A 23 -8.58 5.55 -1.48
C LEU A 23 -7.50 6.02 -2.46
N ARG A 24 -6.49 6.71 -1.97
CA ARG A 24 -5.30 7.07 -2.72
C ARG A 24 -4.12 6.24 -2.21
N LEU A 25 -3.44 5.55 -3.12
CA LEU A 25 -2.21 4.80 -2.87
C LEU A 25 -1.08 5.44 -3.67
N TRP A 26 0.11 5.59 -3.11
CA TRP A 26 1.26 6.08 -3.87
C TRP A 26 2.56 5.57 -3.30
N GLU A 27 3.55 5.43 -4.16
CA GLU A 27 4.88 4.99 -3.79
C GLU A 27 5.92 6.03 -4.21
N THR A 28 6.94 6.22 -3.39
CA THR A 28 8.05 7.14 -3.66
C THR A 28 9.36 6.36 -3.75
N PRO A 29 10.31 6.76 -4.62
CA PRO A 29 11.65 6.18 -4.64
C PRO A 29 12.31 6.29 -3.27
N ALA A 30 13.05 5.27 -2.84
CA ALA A 30 13.76 5.28 -1.56
C ALA A 30 14.74 6.46 -1.42
N ALA A 31 15.22 7.00 -2.55
CA ALA A 31 16.14 8.15 -2.60
C ALA A 31 15.46 9.52 -2.75
N SER A 32 14.11 9.61 -2.70
CA SER A 32 13.45 10.91 -2.83
C SER A 32 13.66 11.73 -1.56
N THR A 33 14.54 12.74 -1.63
CA THR A 33 14.59 13.79 -0.62
C THR A 33 13.26 14.54 -0.64
N HIS A 34 12.78 14.94 0.54
CA HIS A 34 11.47 15.54 0.83
C HIS A 34 11.01 16.74 -0.06
N ARG A 35 11.86 17.21 -0.97
CA ARG A 35 11.68 18.44 -1.75
C ARG A 35 10.96 18.25 -3.09
N GLU A 36 11.01 17.06 -3.67
CA GLU A 36 10.27 16.72 -4.90
C GLU A 36 9.61 15.36 -4.70
N VAL A 37 8.28 15.35 -4.59
CA VAL A 37 7.54 14.09 -4.45
C VAL A 37 7.48 13.42 -5.81
N ASN A 38 8.58 12.78 -6.18
CA ASN A 38 8.63 11.90 -7.33
C ASN A 38 7.87 10.63 -6.96
N TYR A 39 6.75 10.39 -7.64
CA TYR A 39 5.97 9.17 -7.47
C TYR A 39 6.48 8.12 -8.44
N LEU A 40 6.72 6.89 -7.95
CA LEU A 40 6.87 5.74 -8.85
C LEU A 40 5.52 5.45 -9.51
N TYR A 41 4.45 5.47 -8.72
CA TYR A 41 3.07 5.45 -9.20
C TYR A 41 2.11 6.07 -8.20
N ILE A 42 0.90 6.37 -8.68
CA ILE A 42 -0.23 6.79 -7.87
C ILE A 42 -1.51 6.12 -8.36
N LEU A 43 -2.25 5.50 -7.45
CA LEU A 43 -3.55 4.89 -7.72
C LEU A 43 -4.64 5.63 -6.94
N ASN A 44 -5.80 5.82 -7.56
CA ASN A 44 -6.94 6.47 -6.95
C ASN A 44 -8.18 5.63 -7.21
N PHE A 45 -8.71 5.04 -6.14
CA PHE A 45 -9.94 4.24 -6.17
C PHE A 45 -11.07 5.04 -5.54
N ARG A 46 -12.24 4.99 -6.18
CA ARG A 46 -13.51 5.44 -5.59
C ARG A 46 -14.23 4.23 -5.06
N VAL A 47 -14.69 4.32 -3.82
CA VAL A 47 -15.37 3.23 -3.12
C VAL A 47 -16.55 3.79 -2.32
N ALA A 48 -17.55 2.97 -2.08
CA ALA A 48 -18.77 3.37 -1.38
C ALA A 48 -18.56 3.51 0.13
N SER A 49 -17.56 2.82 0.71
CA SER A 49 -17.34 2.79 2.15
C SER A 49 -15.86 2.74 2.56
N VAL A 50 -15.58 3.10 3.81
CA VAL A 50 -14.24 2.92 4.41
C VAL A 50 -13.85 1.43 4.48
N ALA A 51 -14.82 0.53 4.71
CA ALA A 51 -14.57 -0.91 4.73
C ALA A 51 -14.09 -1.42 3.36
N GLU A 52 -14.70 -0.93 2.28
CA GLU A 52 -14.30 -1.25 0.91
C GLU A 52 -12.91 -0.67 0.58
N ALA A 53 -12.62 0.57 1.01
CA ALA A 53 -11.26 1.13 0.87
C ALA A 53 -10.20 0.24 1.56
N LYS A 54 -10.52 -0.26 2.76
CA LYS A 54 -9.64 -1.16 3.51
C LYS A 54 -9.47 -2.49 2.80
N ALA A 55 -10.53 -3.05 2.21
CA ALA A 55 -10.46 -4.29 1.42
C ALA A 55 -9.58 -4.12 0.16
N VAL A 56 -9.74 -3.02 -0.57
CA VAL A 56 -8.90 -2.71 -1.75
C VAL A 56 -7.44 -2.57 -1.35
N LEU A 57 -7.14 -1.88 -0.24
CA LEU A 57 -5.77 -1.76 0.27
C LEU A 57 -5.20 -3.13 0.67
N ALA A 58 -5.97 -3.97 1.37
CA ALA A 58 -5.53 -5.31 1.76
C ALA A 58 -5.20 -6.17 0.54
N HIS A 59 -6.05 -6.14 -0.48
CA HIS A 59 -5.85 -6.86 -1.73
C HIS A 59 -4.60 -6.36 -2.47
N HIS A 60 -4.42 -5.05 -2.57
CA HIS A 60 -3.22 -4.46 -3.17
C HIS A 60 -1.95 -4.91 -2.46
N LEU A 61 -1.94 -4.94 -1.13
CA LEU A 61 -0.79 -5.40 -0.36
C LEU A 61 -0.50 -6.88 -0.60
N ALA A 62 -1.53 -7.74 -0.59
CA ALA A 62 -1.39 -9.17 -0.84
C ALA A 62 -0.75 -9.44 -2.21
N LEU A 63 -1.16 -8.71 -3.26
CA LEU A 63 -0.57 -8.81 -4.59
C LEU A 63 0.91 -8.36 -4.63
N ASN A 64 1.32 -7.46 -3.74
CA ASN A 64 2.69 -6.98 -3.63
C ASN A 64 3.52 -7.81 -2.62
N GLY A 65 3.06 -9.01 -2.25
CA GLY A 65 3.79 -9.90 -1.33
C GLY A 65 3.85 -9.40 0.11
N SER A 66 3.02 -8.41 0.46
CA SER A 66 2.92 -7.84 1.80
C SER A 66 1.59 -8.22 2.43
N ALA A 67 1.61 -8.71 3.67
CA ALA A 67 0.41 -8.84 4.47
C ALA A 67 0.34 -7.67 5.46
N LEU A 68 -0.88 -7.20 5.77
CA LEU A 68 -1.06 -6.33 6.93
C LEU A 68 -0.87 -7.19 8.18
N ALA A 69 0.09 -6.82 9.02
CA ALA A 69 0.40 -7.52 10.27
C ALA A 69 -0.67 -7.33 11.36
N SER A 70 -1.74 -6.58 11.08
CA SER A 70 -2.74 -6.16 12.07
C SER A 70 -4.13 -6.22 11.46
N ASP A 71 -5.12 -6.55 12.28
CA ASP A 71 -6.52 -6.57 11.90
C ASP A 71 -6.92 -5.24 11.24
N LEU A 72 -7.49 -5.34 10.04
CA LEU A 72 -7.95 -4.22 9.21
C LEU A 72 -8.94 -3.29 9.93
N THR A 73 -9.56 -3.76 11.01
CA THR A 73 -10.54 -3.04 11.83
C THR A 73 -10.00 -1.71 12.33
N ASP A 74 -8.74 -1.66 12.78
CA ASP A 74 -8.14 -0.45 13.40
C ASP A 74 -7.17 0.30 12.48
N LEU A 75 -7.13 -0.04 11.20
CA LEU A 75 -6.25 0.64 10.25
C LEU A 75 -6.59 2.14 10.17
N PRO A 76 -5.63 3.06 10.44
CA PRO A 76 -5.88 4.49 10.39
C PRO A 76 -6.22 4.94 8.96
N LYS A 77 -6.97 6.03 8.80
CA LYS A 77 -7.37 6.56 7.47
C LYS A 77 -6.20 7.07 6.62
N LYS A 78 -4.99 7.15 7.17
CA LYS A 78 -3.75 7.51 6.47
C LYS A 78 -2.59 6.78 7.13
N GLY A 79 -1.65 6.30 6.34
CA GLY A 79 -0.45 5.65 6.85
C GLY A 79 0.60 5.41 5.77
N LYS A 80 1.69 4.77 6.19
CA LYS A 80 2.74 4.26 5.31
C LYS A 80 3.00 2.80 5.67
N ILE A 81 3.24 1.97 4.67
CA ILE A 81 3.44 0.53 4.78
C ILE A 81 4.75 0.23 4.06
N ARG A 82 5.64 -0.51 4.73
CA ARG A 82 6.88 -0.97 4.14
C ARG A 82 6.58 -2.25 3.35
N LEU A 83 6.71 -2.17 2.03
CA LEU A 83 6.71 -3.34 1.17
C LEU A 83 8.09 -3.99 1.27
N MET A 84 8.13 -5.25 1.66
CA MET A 84 9.38 -6.01 1.63
C MET A 84 9.72 -6.38 0.19
N ALA A 85 10.98 -6.28 -0.19
CA ALA A 85 11.46 -6.54 -1.55
C ALA A 85 11.28 -8.00 -2.02
N PHE A 86 10.90 -8.90 -1.12
CA PHE A 86 10.66 -10.30 -1.42
C PHE A 86 9.23 -10.68 -1.00
N PRO A 87 8.45 -11.36 -1.87
CA PRO A 87 7.24 -12.00 -1.42
C PRO A 87 7.62 -13.04 -0.36
N THR A 88 7.08 -12.95 0.85
CA THR A 88 7.31 -13.92 1.92
C THR A 88 6.56 -15.23 1.70
N TRP A 89 6.31 -15.60 0.44
CA TRP A 89 5.77 -16.90 0.07
C TRP A 89 6.85 -17.96 0.33
N ASN A 90 6.92 -18.45 1.57
CA ASN A 90 7.50 -19.75 1.79
C ASN A 90 6.55 -20.74 1.11
N GLY A 91 6.91 -21.16 -0.10
CA GLY A 91 6.23 -22.21 -0.85
C GLY A 91 6.32 -23.59 -0.18
N SER A 92 6.29 -23.67 1.16
CA SER A 92 6.15 -24.91 1.91
C SER A 92 4.69 -25.29 2.01
N ASN A 93 4.04 -25.50 0.85
CA ASN A 93 3.08 -26.58 0.73
C ASN A 93 3.92 -27.87 0.74
N ILE A 94 4.19 -28.39 1.93
CA ILE A 94 4.62 -29.78 2.09
C ILE A 94 3.32 -30.59 2.11
N GLY A 95 3.11 -31.37 1.05
CA GLY A 95 2.12 -32.45 1.05
C GLY A 95 2.53 -33.61 1.95
#